data_AF-A0A9X2T044-F1
#
_entry.id   AF-A0A9X2T044-F1
#
_cell.length_a   1.000
_cell.length_b   1.000
_cell.length_c   1.000
_cell.angle_alpha   90.00
_cell.angle_beta   90.00
_cell.angle_gamma   90.00
#
_symmetry.space_group_name_H-M   'P 1'
#
loop_
_entity.id
_entity.type
_entity.pdbx_description
1 polymer ?
#
loop_
_entity_poly.entity_id
_entity_poly.type
_entity_poly.pdbx_seq_one_letter_code
_entity_poly.pdbx_strand_id
1 'polypeptide(L)'
;VTNTGNVTLSNIAVSDPLTGLNTSIPSLAPGSSESISTSYTINQSDIDAGKVDNTASAAVGSVNVSASESVSATQSPSLSITKTATENTFAAIGNVLNYTIVVTNTGNV
;
A
#
# COMPACT_ATOMS: atom_id res chain seq x y z
N VAL A 1 6.75 21.16 2.74
CA VAL A 1 6.37 22.26 1.81
C VAL A 1 7.33 23.40 2.00
N THR A 2 7.89 23.94 0.91
CA THR A 2 8.87 25.04 0.94
C THR A 2 8.36 26.20 0.11
N ASN A 3 8.42 27.42 0.65
CA ASN A 3 8.14 28.63 -0.12
C ASN A 3 9.42 29.09 -0.82
N THR A 4 9.52 28.83 -2.11
CA THR A 4 10.67 29.23 -2.95
C THR A 4 10.52 30.63 -3.55
N GLY A 5 9.40 31.30 -3.32
CA GLY A 5 9.14 32.66 -3.77
C GLY A 5 9.74 33.73 -2.85
N ASN A 6 9.48 34.99 -3.18
CA ASN A 6 9.93 36.17 -2.44
C ASN A 6 8.80 36.85 -1.64
N VAL A 7 7.61 36.26 -1.60
CA VAL A 7 6.44 36.77 -0.86
C VAL A 7 5.97 35.71 0.13
N THR A 8 5.57 36.14 1.33
CA THR A 8 4.96 35.25 2.34
C THR A 8 3.64 34.69 1.80
N LEU A 9 3.51 33.37 1.85
CA LEU A 9 2.30 32.65 1.47
C LEU A 9 1.45 32.41 2.71
N SER A 10 0.13 32.42 2.58
CA SER A 10 -0.80 32.15 3.68
C SER A 10 -1.91 31.20 3.25
N ASN A 11 -2.44 30.42 4.19
CA ASN A 11 -3.49 29.42 3.95
C ASN A 11 -3.13 28.43 2.84
N ILE A 12 -1.93 27.84 2.90
CA ILE A 12 -1.47 26.87 1.90
C ILE A 12 -2.15 25.54 2.21
N ALA A 13 -3.08 25.12 1.36
CA ALA A 13 -3.72 23.82 1.47
C ALA A 13 -2.72 22.72 1.13
N VAL A 14 -2.63 21.68 1.96
CA VAL A 14 -1.79 20.50 1.74
C VAL A 14 -2.66 19.26 1.85
N SER A 15 -2.63 18.41 0.83
CA SER A 15 -3.41 17.18 0.78
C SER A 15 -2.62 15.99 0.26
N ASP A 16 -2.96 14.81 0.75
CA ASP A 16 -2.44 13.53 0.30
C ASP A 16 -3.62 12.54 0.31
N PRO A 17 -4.16 12.18 -0.88
CA PRO A 17 -5.37 11.35 -0.96
C PRO A 17 -5.19 9.94 -0.40
N LEU A 18 -4.00 9.35 -0.52
CA LEU A 18 -3.75 7.97 -0.08
C LEU A 18 -3.77 7.88 1.44
N THR A 19 -3.11 8.81 2.11
CA THR A 19 -3.01 8.85 3.57
C THR A 19 -4.22 9.53 4.23
N GLY A 20 -5.04 10.22 3.44
CA GLY A 20 -6.18 11.01 3.91
C GLY A 20 -5.79 12.35 4.55
N LEU A 21 -4.52 12.77 4.40
CA LEU A 21 -4.07 14.07 4.89
C LEU A 21 -4.84 15.20 4.19
N ASN A 22 -5.39 16.11 4.97
CA ASN A 22 -5.97 17.36 4.49
C ASN A 22 -5.76 18.43 5.56
N THR A 23 -4.81 19.33 5.34
CA THR A 23 -4.40 20.35 6.31
C THR A 23 -4.07 21.67 5.61
N SER A 24 -3.81 22.71 6.40
CA SER A 24 -3.39 24.01 5.91
C SER A 24 -2.22 24.55 6.70
N ILE A 25 -1.22 25.10 6.00
CA ILE A 25 -0.14 25.88 6.62
C ILE A 25 -0.61 27.34 6.68
N PRO A 26 -0.77 27.94 7.89
CA PRO A 26 -1.33 29.28 8.02
C PRO A 26 -0.48 30.37 7.37
N SER A 27 0.85 30.25 7.47
CA SER A 27 1.80 31.24 6.94
C SER A 27 3.16 30.60 6.70
N LEU A 28 3.79 30.90 5.56
CA LEU A 28 5.12 30.43 5.22
C LEU A 28 5.92 31.56 4.56
N ALA A 29 6.92 32.08 5.28
CA ALA A 29 7.80 33.15 4.81
C ALA A 29 8.69 32.68 3.64
N PRO A 30 9.23 33.60 2.81
CA PRO A 30 10.20 33.29 1.77
C PRO A 30 11.37 32.43 2.29
N GLY A 31 11.70 31.35 1.57
CA GLY A 31 12.77 30.41 1.91
C GLY A 31 12.45 29.46 3.09
N SER A 32 11.35 29.66 3.81
CA SER A 32 10.96 28.80 4.93
C SER A 32 10.31 27.50 4.43
N SER A 33 10.41 26.46 5.27
CA SER A 33 9.82 25.15 5.01
C SER A 33 9.07 24.63 6.22
N GLU A 34 8.01 23.88 5.97
CA GLU A 34 7.26 23.15 7.00
C GLU A 34 7.13 21.67 6.62
N SER A 35 7.32 20.81 7.61
CA SER A 35 7.22 19.35 7.47
C SER A 35 5.90 18.88 8.07
N ILE A 36 5.16 18.08 7.31
CA ILE A 36 3.89 17.49 7.75
C ILE A 36 4.05 15.98 7.69
N SER A 37 3.78 15.32 8.81
CA SER A 37 3.85 13.85 8.91
C SER A 37 2.47 13.24 8.76
N THR A 38 2.39 12.17 7.99
CA THR A 38 1.18 11.36 7.79
C THR A 38 1.60 9.90 7.60
N SER A 39 0.66 8.96 7.65
CA SER A 39 0.93 7.53 7.47
C SER A 39 -0.18 6.84 6.68
N TYR A 40 0.18 5.71 6.06
CA TYR A 40 -0.74 4.83 5.36
C TYR A 40 -0.48 3.39 5.80
N THR A 41 -1.56 2.64 6.07
CA THR A 41 -1.47 1.24 6.48
C THR A 41 -1.63 0.34 5.26
N ILE A 42 -0.60 -0.45 4.98
CA ILE A 42 -0.57 -1.42 3.87
C ILE A 42 -1.64 -2.49 4.07
N ASN A 43 -2.31 -2.85 2.98
CA ASN A 43 -3.26 -3.95 2.92
C ASN A 43 -2.76 -5.07 1.98
N GLN A 44 -3.50 -6.19 1.89
CA GLN A 44 -3.10 -7.31 1.04
C GLN A 44 -3.07 -6.96 -0.45
N SER A 45 -4.04 -6.17 -0.94
CA SER A 45 -4.03 -5.76 -2.35
C SER A 45 -2.82 -4.89 -2.73
N ASP A 46 -2.25 -4.14 -1.78
CA ASP A 46 -1.01 -3.40 -2.00
C ASP A 46 0.20 -4.35 -2.16
N ILE A 47 0.24 -5.42 -1.35
CA ILE A 47 1.27 -6.46 -1.47
C ILE A 47 1.10 -7.20 -2.80
N ASP A 48 -0.12 -7.56 -3.19
CA ASP A 48 -0.43 -8.21 -4.47
C ASP A 48 -0.07 -7.32 -5.66
N ALA A 49 -0.31 -6.01 -5.56
CA ALA A 49 0.08 -5.02 -6.57
C ALA A 49 1.60 -4.83 -6.66
N GLY A 50 2.35 -5.21 -5.62
CA GLY A 50 3.81 -5.19 -5.60
C GLY A 50 4.43 -3.83 -5.30
N LYS A 51 3.61 -2.78 -5.15
CA LYS A 51 4.04 -1.43 -4.77
C LYS A 51 2.88 -0.56 -4.34
N VAL A 52 3.19 0.52 -3.65
CA VAL A 52 2.28 1.63 -3.36
C VAL A 52 2.88 2.91 -3.92
N ASP A 53 2.12 3.60 -4.77
CA ASP A 53 2.44 4.94 -5.26
C ASP A 53 1.66 5.97 -4.44
N ASN A 54 2.35 6.96 -3.88
CA ASN A 54 1.74 8.04 -3.12
C ASN A 54 2.02 9.39 -3.79
N THR A 55 1.05 10.31 -3.73
CA THR A 55 1.21 11.68 -4.24
C THR A 55 0.57 12.68 -3.30
N ALA A 56 1.36 13.65 -2.83
CA ALA A 56 0.89 14.78 -2.05
C ALA A 56 0.90 16.06 -2.91
N SER A 57 0.02 17.00 -2.58
CA SER A 57 -0.09 18.29 -3.24
C SER A 57 -0.16 19.44 -2.24
N ALA A 58 0.36 20.60 -2.65
CA ALA A 58 0.23 21.86 -1.92
C ALA A 58 -0.26 22.96 -2.86
N ALA A 59 -1.23 23.75 -2.43
CA ALA A 59 -1.86 24.78 -3.24
C ALA A 59 -2.12 26.08 -2.46
N VAL A 60 -1.89 27.21 -3.12
CA VAL A 60 -2.22 28.56 -2.63
C VAL A 60 -2.46 29.51 -3.80
N GLY A 61 -3.68 30.04 -3.93
CA GLY A 61 -4.05 30.86 -5.08
C GLY A 61 -3.86 30.12 -6.40
N SER A 62 -3.05 30.67 -7.30
CA SER A 62 -2.68 30.05 -8.58
C SER A 62 -1.48 29.11 -8.50
N VAL A 63 -0.83 29.00 -7.35
CA VAL A 63 0.31 28.10 -7.14
C VAL A 63 -0.23 26.73 -6.76
N ASN A 64 0.13 25.70 -7.52
CA ASN A 64 -0.17 24.32 -7.23
C ASN A 64 1.06 23.48 -7.57
N VAL A 65 1.52 22.67 -6.61
CA VAL A 65 2.67 21.79 -6.76
C VAL A 65 2.35 20.42 -6.17
N SER A 66 2.94 19.38 -6.72
CA SER A 66 2.80 18.01 -6.24
C SER A 66 4.14 17.30 -6.16
N ALA A 67 4.24 16.30 -5.30
CA ALA A 67 5.36 15.38 -5.21
C ALA A 67 4.84 13.95 -5.07
N SER A 68 5.50 13.01 -5.74
CA SER A 68 5.12 11.60 -5.76
C SER A 68 6.29 10.73 -5.31
N GLU A 69 5.97 9.60 -4.68
CA GLU A 69 6.95 8.60 -4.23
C GLU A 69 6.37 7.19 -4.41
N SER A 70 7.24 6.20 -4.61
CA SER A 70 6.85 4.80 -4.83
C SER A 70 7.60 3.87 -3.88
N VAL A 71 6.86 3.02 -3.17
CA VAL A 71 7.44 2.03 -2.26
C VAL A 71 7.06 0.63 -2.73
N SER A 72 8.06 -0.18 -3.10
CA SER A 72 7.85 -1.56 -3.53
C SER A 72 7.54 -2.49 -2.35
N ALA A 73 6.64 -3.44 -2.56
CA ALA A 73 6.38 -4.53 -1.64
C ALA A 73 7.37 -5.69 -1.87
N THR A 74 7.80 -6.34 -0.78
CA THR A 74 8.56 -7.59 -0.87
C THR A 74 7.57 -8.75 -1.02
N GLN A 75 7.49 -9.29 -2.23
CA GLN A 75 6.66 -10.47 -2.53
C GLN A 75 7.46 -11.76 -2.34
N SER A 76 6.86 -12.72 -1.66
CA SER A 76 7.39 -14.04 -1.31
C SER A 76 6.30 -15.10 -1.48
N PRO A 77 5.95 -15.44 -2.74
CA PRO A 77 4.97 -16.48 -3.04
C PRO A 77 5.42 -17.81 -2.46
N SER A 78 4.49 -18.57 -1.88
CA SER A 78 4.77 -19.90 -1.36
C SER A 78 3.49 -20.72 -1.30
N LEU A 79 3.58 -22.01 -1.59
CA LEU A 79 2.44 -22.91 -1.59
C LEU A 79 2.78 -24.17 -0.81
N SER A 80 1.79 -24.67 -0.08
CA SER A 80 1.83 -26.01 0.51
C SER A 80 0.67 -26.85 -0.01
N ILE A 81 0.90 -28.15 -0.09
CA ILE A 81 -0.10 -29.13 -0.52
C ILE A 81 -0.10 -30.30 0.45
N THR A 82 -1.27 -30.74 0.86
CA THR A 82 -1.46 -31.98 1.60
C THR A 82 -2.43 -32.88 0.88
N LYS A 83 -2.22 -34.20 0.96
CA LYS A 83 -3.10 -35.21 0.40
C LYS A 83 -3.34 -36.28 1.45
N THR A 84 -4.60 -36.53 1.75
CA THR A 84 -5.01 -37.56 2.70
C THR A 84 -5.96 -38.53 2.01
N ALA A 85 -5.70 -39.83 2.15
CA ALA A 85 -6.66 -40.85 1.78
C ALA A 85 -7.71 -40.99 2.89
N THR A 86 -8.96 -41.23 2.52
CA THR A 86 -10.01 -41.52 3.50
C THR A 86 -9.92 -42.97 3.97
N GLU A 87 -9.57 -43.87 3.06
CA GLU A 87 -9.40 -45.29 3.30
C GLU A 87 -7.93 -45.63 3.60
N ASN A 88 -7.70 -46.52 4.56
CA ASN A 88 -6.36 -46.97 4.95
C ASN A 88 -5.91 -48.25 4.22
N THR A 89 -6.85 -49.02 3.67
CA THR A 89 -6.61 -50.31 3.01
C THR A 89 -7.62 -50.54 1.87
N PHE A 90 -7.33 -51.53 1.02
CA PHE A 90 -8.24 -52.06 -0.01
C PHE A 90 -8.06 -53.58 -0.11
N ALA A 91 -9.08 -54.29 -0.61
CA ALA A 91 -9.10 -55.76 -0.58
C ALA A 91 -9.50 -56.42 -1.90
N ALA A 92 -10.08 -55.68 -2.85
CA ALA A 92 -10.58 -56.24 -4.10
C ALA A 92 -10.49 -55.26 -5.27
N ILE A 93 -10.47 -55.81 -6.49
CA ILE A 93 -10.63 -55.05 -7.72
C ILE A 93 -12.00 -54.35 -7.70
N GLY A 94 -12.02 -53.07 -8.08
CA GLY A 94 -13.22 -52.23 -8.06
C GLY A 94 -13.45 -51.46 -6.76
N ASN A 95 -12.60 -51.61 -5.74
CA ASN A 95 -12.61 -50.70 -4.59
C ASN A 95 -12.18 -49.29 -5.05
N VAL A 96 -12.94 -48.28 -4.62
CA VAL A 96 -12.67 -46.86 -4.90
C VAL A 96 -12.04 -46.25 -3.66
N LEU A 97 -10.93 -45.53 -3.84
CA LEU A 97 -10.25 -44.78 -2.78
C LEU A 97 -10.48 -43.29 -2.98
N ASN A 98 -10.86 -42.62 -1.90
CA ASN A 98 -11.17 -41.20 -1.88
C ASN A 98 -9.99 -40.42 -1.29
N TYR A 99 -9.71 -39.26 -1.86
CA TYR A 99 -8.63 -38.41 -1.41
C TYR A 99 -9.13 -36.98 -1.21
N THR A 100 -8.69 -36.37 -0.11
CA THR A 100 -8.80 -34.93 0.11
C THR A 100 -7.46 -34.29 -0.20
N ILE A 101 -7.47 -33.27 -1.05
CA ILE A 101 -6.29 -32.46 -1.38
C ILE A 101 -6.56 -31.05 -0.86
N VAL A 102 -5.66 -30.53 -0.02
CA VAL A 102 -5.70 -29.14 0.45
C VAL A 102 -4.49 -28.42 -0.09
N VAL A 103 -4.73 -27.32 -0.80
CA VAL A 103 -3.68 -26.41 -1.28
C VAL A 103 -3.82 -25.10 -0.51
N THR A 104 -2.72 -24.64 0.08
CA THR A 104 -2.69 -23.44 0.91
C THR A 104 -1.63 -22.49 0.39
N ASN A 105 -1.99 -21.24 0.14
CA ASN A 105 -1.01 -20.17 -0.03
C ASN A 105 -0.36 -19.89 1.34
N THR A 106 0.93 -20.19 1.43
CA THR A 106 1.77 -19.95 2.62
C THR A 106 2.69 -18.75 2.40
N GLY A 107 2.61 -18.11 1.24
CA GLY A 107 3.29 -16.86 0.92
C GLY A 107 2.47 -15.65 1.32
N ASN A 108 2.95 -14.49 0.89
CA ASN A 108 2.25 -13.22 1.04
C ASN A 108 1.68 -12.67 -0.29
N VAL A 109 1.73 -13.47 -1.37
CA VAL A 109 1.08 -13.26 -2.68
C VAL A 109 0.72 -14.60 -3.30
#